data_AF-A0A1G8RBX4-F1
#
_entry.id   AF-A0A1G8RBX4-F1
#
_cell.length_a   1.000
_cell.length_b   1.000
_cell.length_c   1.000
_cell.angle_alpha   90.00
_cell.angle_beta   90.00
_cell.angle_gamma   90.00
#
_symmetry.space_group_name_H-M   'P 1'
#
loop_
_entity.id
_entity.type
_entity.pdbx_description
1 polymer ?
#
loop_
_entity_poly.entity_id
_entity_poly.type
_entity_poly.pdbx_seq_one_letter_code
_entity_poly.pdbx_strand_id
1 'polypeptide(L)'
;MTEIKHITIKDITEYTPCKEPALYITSKRDVADYLTSKGEAVCICVNSEEQLPAFEGYKYFITEGVQYSGHLDMVYCHIKNIPYVIGEDEDFIIREECPEDLPKILEMYEDSACKEFLEPLPPLNSPPDYITPERRYESVKNGYMLFEYGMWIIELKEGGEVIGRVGFEYFDESTVSLGFMIRKDKRKKGYAFKACLNCITYMKVNHPELKIVAKVSKKNIASLGLLTKITNMLPGYIEVLVEK
;
A
#
# COMPACT_ATOMS: atom_id res chain seq x y z
N MET A 1 -6.64 12.46 -6.03
CA MET A 1 -7.85 11.68 -5.70
C MET A 1 -8.99 12.64 -5.40
N THR A 2 -10.22 12.31 -5.78
CA THR A 2 -11.41 13.04 -5.31
C THR A 2 -11.53 12.85 -3.80
N GLU A 3 -11.90 13.89 -3.06
CA GLU A 3 -12.13 13.82 -1.61
C GLU A 3 -13.21 12.77 -1.30
N ILE A 4 -12.88 11.82 -0.42
CA ILE A 4 -13.81 10.78 0.01
C ILE A 4 -14.61 11.32 1.20
N LYS A 5 -15.94 11.33 1.08
CA LYS A 5 -16.81 11.76 2.16
C LYS A 5 -16.99 10.64 3.18
N HIS A 6 -16.89 10.93 4.46
CA HIS A 6 -17.22 9.98 5.52
C HIS A 6 -18.60 10.33 6.08
N ILE A 7 -19.59 9.45 5.89
CA ILE A 7 -21.00 9.72 6.18
C ILE A 7 -21.49 8.78 7.27
N THR A 8 -21.79 9.31 8.45
CA THR A 8 -22.39 8.52 9.54
C THR A 8 -23.89 8.37 9.35
N ILE A 9 -24.38 7.13 9.26
CA ILE A 9 -25.81 6.82 9.12
C ILE A 9 -26.31 6.03 10.32
N LYS A 10 -27.30 6.60 11.01
CA LYS A 10 -27.95 5.96 12.16
C LYS A 10 -29.15 5.10 11.79
N ASP A 11 -29.89 5.44 10.73
CA ASP A 11 -31.10 4.74 10.28
C ASP A 11 -31.30 4.97 8.78
N ILE A 12 -31.93 4.01 8.08
CA ILE A 12 -32.31 4.15 6.67
C ILE A 12 -33.82 4.28 6.59
N THR A 13 -34.32 5.51 6.64
CA THR A 13 -35.73 5.81 6.39
C THR A 13 -35.98 6.11 4.91
N GLU A 14 -35.05 6.80 4.25
CA GLU A 14 -35.05 7.05 2.80
C GLU A 14 -33.61 6.96 2.28
N TYR A 15 -33.40 6.26 1.17
CA TYR A 15 -32.07 6.09 0.58
C TYR A 15 -31.92 6.87 -0.72
N THR A 16 -30.91 7.73 -0.77
CA THR A 16 -30.44 8.39 -1.99
C THR A 16 -28.93 8.14 -2.13
N PRO A 17 -28.46 7.52 -3.23
CA PRO A 17 -27.03 7.31 -3.46
C PRO A 17 -26.23 8.61 -3.45
N CYS A 18 -25.04 8.59 -2.85
CA CYS A 18 -24.11 9.70 -2.97
C CYS A 18 -23.59 9.79 -4.41
N LYS A 19 -23.53 10.99 -4.97
CA LYS A 19 -22.95 11.23 -6.31
C LYS A 19 -21.42 11.26 -6.31
N GLU A 20 -20.83 11.44 -5.14
CA GLU A 20 -19.39 11.51 -4.92
C GLU A 20 -18.91 10.28 -4.13
N PRO A 21 -17.62 9.92 -4.18
CA PRO A 21 -17.08 8.84 -3.35
C PRO A 21 -17.42 9.04 -1.87
N ALA A 22 -18.04 8.03 -1.26
CA ALA A 22 -18.44 8.06 0.13
C ALA A 22 -18.16 6.73 0.83
N LEU A 23 -17.60 6.83 2.04
CA LEU A 23 -17.55 5.77 3.03
C LEU A 23 -18.68 5.97 4.03
N TYR A 24 -19.61 5.04 4.09
CA TYR A 24 -20.70 5.05 5.04
C TYR A 24 -20.29 4.36 6.33
N ILE A 25 -20.55 5.02 7.46
CA ILE A 25 -20.17 4.56 8.79
C ILE A 25 -21.45 4.30 9.59
N THR A 26 -21.62 3.10 10.11
CA THR A 26 -22.81 2.75 10.89
C THR A 26 -22.51 1.70 11.96
N SER A 27 -23.21 1.77 13.08
CA SER A 27 -23.22 0.73 14.13
C SER A 27 -24.38 -0.25 13.98
N LYS A 28 -25.27 -0.06 13.00
CA LYS A 28 -26.46 -0.90 12.81
C LYS A 28 -26.27 -1.87 11.65
N ARG A 29 -26.50 -3.17 11.93
CA ARG A 29 -26.31 -4.24 10.94
C ARG A 29 -27.28 -4.16 9.76
N ASP A 30 -28.56 -3.89 10.01
CA ASP A 30 -29.58 -3.74 8.97
C ASP A 30 -29.26 -2.59 8.01
N VAL A 31 -28.77 -1.46 8.54
CA VAL A 31 -28.27 -0.31 7.77
C VAL A 31 -27.05 -0.73 6.93
N ALA A 32 -26.07 -1.40 7.55
CA ALA A 32 -24.86 -1.85 6.88
C ALA A 32 -25.17 -2.82 5.73
N ASP A 33 -26.02 -3.82 5.99
CA ASP A 33 -26.40 -4.86 5.03
C ASP A 33 -27.17 -4.24 3.85
N TYR A 34 -28.07 -3.29 4.13
CA TYR A 34 -28.77 -2.55 3.09
C TYR A 34 -27.81 -1.76 2.20
N LEU A 35 -26.91 -0.94 2.77
CA LEU A 35 -25.97 -0.13 2.00
C LEU A 35 -25.02 -0.99 1.17
N THR A 36 -24.52 -2.08 1.77
CA THR A 36 -23.69 -3.07 1.07
C THR A 36 -24.44 -3.70 -0.10
N SER A 37 -25.74 -4.01 0.06
CA SER A 37 -26.59 -4.52 -1.03
C SER A 37 -26.78 -3.52 -2.19
N LYS A 38 -26.56 -2.23 -1.95
CA LYS A 38 -26.55 -1.17 -2.98
C LYS A 38 -25.17 -0.95 -3.58
N GLY A 39 -24.17 -1.70 -3.14
CA GLY A 39 -22.78 -1.58 -3.59
C GLY A 39 -22.02 -0.43 -2.93
N GLU A 40 -22.53 0.15 -1.85
CA GLU A 40 -21.85 1.24 -1.13
C GLU A 40 -20.69 0.71 -0.28
N ALA A 41 -19.68 1.56 -0.05
CA ALA A 41 -18.59 1.23 0.86
C ALA A 41 -19.04 1.47 2.30
N VAL A 42 -18.97 0.43 3.14
CA VAL A 42 -19.46 0.47 4.52
C VAL A 42 -18.36 0.10 5.50
N CYS A 43 -18.16 0.93 6.51
CA CYS A 43 -17.31 0.67 7.68
C CYS A 43 -18.18 0.59 8.93
N ILE A 44 -17.92 -0.42 9.77
CA ILE A 44 -18.72 -0.64 10.98
C ILE A 44 -18.17 0.20 12.13
N CYS A 45 -19.01 1.02 12.74
CA CYS A 45 -18.69 1.75 13.95
C CYS A 45 -19.09 0.91 15.16
N VAL A 46 -18.14 0.69 16.08
CA VAL A 46 -18.35 -0.10 17.28
C VAL A 46 -18.16 0.75 18.52
N ASN A 47 -18.98 0.52 19.53
CA ASN A 47 -18.74 1.07 20.86
C ASN A 47 -17.82 0.10 21.62
N SER A 48 -16.77 0.61 22.26
CA SER A 48 -15.80 -0.20 23.01
C SER A 48 -16.41 -1.01 24.17
N GLU A 49 -17.60 -0.65 24.63
CA GLU A 49 -18.29 -1.28 25.76
C GLU A 49 -19.35 -2.32 25.35
N GLU A 50 -19.70 -2.39 24.07
CA GLU A 50 -20.74 -3.30 23.59
C GLU A 50 -20.17 -4.65 23.14
N GLN A 51 -20.83 -5.75 23.51
CA GLN A 51 -20.57 -7.03 22.88
C GLN A 51 -20.97 -6.92 21.41
N LEU A 52 -19.96 -6.95 20.53
CA LEU A 52 -20.15 -6.92 19.09
C LEU A 52 -21.14 -8.00 18.66
N PRO A 53 -22.30 -7.67 18.06
CA PRO A 53 -23.01 -8.66 17.28
C PRO A 53 -22.05 -9.13 16.17
N ALA A 54 -22.12 -10.40 15.80
CA ALA A 54 -21.25 -10.96 14.78
C ALA A 54 -21.52 -10.28 13.42
N PHE A 55 -20.75 -9.23 13.10
CA PHE A 55 -20.67 -8.58 11.79
C PHE A 55 -19.84 -9.46 10.83
N GLU A 56 -20.18 -10.75 10.76
CA GLU A 56 -19.59 -11.67 9.79
C GLU A 56 -19.77 -11.11 8.38
N GLY A 57 -18.67 -11.06 7.61
CA GLY A 57 -18.64 -10.52 6.25
C GLY A 57 -18.12 -9.08 6.15
N TYR A 58 -18.01 -8.34 7.26
CA TYR A 58 -17.37 -7.02 7.27
C TYR A 58 -15.89 -7.14 7.65
N LYS A 59 -15.04 -6.33 6.98
CA LYS A 59 -13.58 -6.36 7.17
C LYS A 59 -13.05 -5.15 7.95
N TYR A 60 -13.78 -4.04 7.97
CA TYR A 60 -13.31 -2.79 8.55
C TYR A 60 -14.23 -2.31 9.67
N PHE A 61 -13.62 -2.08 10.82
CA PHE A 61 -14.26 -1.63 12.04
C PHE A 61 -13.52 -0.42 12.58
N ILE A 62 -14.27 0.56 13.07
CA ILE A 62 -13.74 1.72 13.78
C ILE A 62 -14.43 1.85 15.12
N THR A 63 -13.71 2.38 16.10
CA THR A 63 -14.23 2.63 17.45
C THR A 63 -14.81 4.03 17.53
N GLU A 64 -16.01 4.14 18.08
CA GLU A 64 -16.66 5.43 18.32
C GLU A 64 -15.76 6.32 19.20
N GLY A 65 -15.64 7.61 18.82
CA GLY A 65 -14.84 8.59 19.55
C GLY A 65 -13.33 8.56 19.27
N VAL A 66 -12.84 7.63 18.44
CA VAL A 66 -11.45 7.61 17.98
C VAL A 66 -11.31 8.36 16.65
N GLN A 67 -10.22 9.12 16.49
CA GLN A 67 -9.93 9.85 15.26
C GLN A 67 -9.09 8.98 14.31
N TYR A 68 -9.56 8.81 13.06
CA TYR A 68 -8.96 7.94 12.05
C TYR A 68 -8.47 8.70 10.79
N SER A 69 -8.01 9.94 10.94
CA SER A 69 -7.62 10.76 9.77
C SER A 69 -6.62 10.03 8.86
N GLY A 70 -6.87 10.04 7.54
CA GLY A 70 -6.06 9.38 6.51
C GLY A 70 -6.36 7.88 6.29
N HIS A 71 -6.76 7.15 7.33
CA HIS A 71 -6.99 5.71 7.24
C HIS A 71 -8.34 5.36 6.62
N LEU A 72 -9.35 6.22 6.79
CA LEU A 72 -10.69 5.99 6.24
C LEU A 72 -10.73 6.01 4.70
N ASP A 73 -9.85 6.77 4.06
CA ASP A 73 -9.76 6.81 2.59
C ASP A 73 -9.21 5.49 2.04
N MET A 74 -8.21 4.92 2.73
CA MET A 74 -7.70 3.57 2.45
C MET A 74 -8.79 2.52 2.62
N VAL A 75 -9.61 2.60 3.70
CA VAL A 75 -10.74 1.70 3.92
C VAL A 75 -11.72 1.72 2.73
N TYR A 76 -12.08 2.91 2.27
CA TYR A 76 -12.93 3.06 1.08
C TYR A 76 -12.29 2.39 -0.15
N CYS A 77 -11.02 2.69 -0.41
CA CYS A 77 -10.27 2.12 -1.53
C CYS A 77 -10.27 0.59 -1.49
N HIS A 78 -9.96 -0.02 -0.35
CA HIS A 78 -9.93 -1.47 -0.21
C HIS A 78 -11.31 -2.11 -0.38
N ILE A 79 -12.38 -1.54 0.18
CA ILE A 79 -13.75 -2.04 0.00
C ILE A 79 -14.17 -1.98 -1.48
N LYS A 80 -13.79 -0.90 -2.17
CA LYS A 80 -14.10 -0.71 -3.60
C LYS A 80 -13.11 -1.42 -4.55
N ASN A 81 -12.08 -2.09 -4.03
CA ASN A 81 -10.99 -2.69 -4.80
C ASN A 81 -10.26 -1.68 -5.70
N ILE A 82 -10.08 -0.45 -5.20
CA ILE A 82 -9.31 0.61 -5.85
C ILE A 82 -7.92 0.61 -5.19
N PRO A 83 -6.82 0.57 -5.96
CA PRO A 83 -5.49 0.68 -5.39
C PRO A 83 -5.32 2.00 -4.63
N TYR A 84 -5.00 1.93 -3.34
CA TYR A 84 -4.82 3.13 -2.54
C TYR A 84 -3.54 3.87 -2.95
N VAL A 85 -3.62 5.19 -3.09
CA VAL A 85 -2.47 6.06 -3.40
C VAL A 85 -1.88 6.57 -2.08
N ILE A 86 -0.69 6.10 -1.72
CA ILE A 86 -0.02 6.47 -0.47
C ILE A 86 0.74 7.80 -0.56
N GLY A 87 1.01 8.28 -1.77
CA GLY A 87 1.74 9.52 -2.00
C GLY A 87 1.88 9.84 -3.47
N GLU A 88 2.29 11.07 -3.75
CA GLU A 88 2.54 11.55 -5.12
C GLU A 88 3.70 12.53 -5.16
N ASP A 89 4.29 12.65 -6.34
CA ASP A 89 5.22 13.71 -6.69
C ASP A 89 4.64 14.48 -7.90
N GLU A 90 5.41 15.38 -8.51
CA GLU A 90 4.99 16.11 -9.71
C GLU A 90 4.68 15.16 -10.88
N ASP A 91 5.54 14.15 -11.10
CA ASP A 91 5.50 13.30 -12.28
C ASP A 91 4.73 11.98 -12.09
N PHE A 92 4.61 11.49 -10.85
CA PHE A 92 4.16 10.13 -10.55
C PHE A 92 3.31 10.04 -9.29
N ILE A 93 2.59 8.93 -9.17
CA ILE A 93 1.93 8.48 -7.94
C ILE A 93 2.59 7.21 -7.42
N ILE A 94 2.45 6.97 -6.12
CA ILE A 94 2.81 5.70 -5.47
C ILE A 94 1.53 5.07 -4.98
N ARG A 95 1.19 3.90 -5.51
CA ARG A 95 -0.07 3.21 -5.23
C ARG A 95 0.10 1.73 -4.98
N GLU A 96 -0.90 1.11 -4.36
CA GLU A 96 -0.94 -0.35 -4.22
C GLU A 96 -0.86 -1.06 -5.59
N GLU A 97 -0.33 -2.28 -5.56
CA GLU A 97 -0.27 -3.18 -6.71
C GLU A 97 -1.70 -3.63 -7.08
N CYS A 98 -2.01 -3.69 -8.37
CA CYS A 98 -3.22 -4.28 -8.92
C CYS A 98 -2.87 -5.46 -9.85
N PRO A 99 -3.83 -6.34 -10.18
CA PRO A 99 -3.56 -7.53 -11.00
C PRO A 99 -2.88 -7.23 -12.34
N GLU A 100 -3.22 -6.08 -12.94
CA GLU A 100 -2.71 -5.64 -14.24
C GLU A 100 -1.23 -5.26 -14.21
N ASP A 101 -0.64 -5.01 -13.03
CA ASP A 101 0.76 -4.62 -12.90
C ASP A 101 1.70 -5.83 -13.05
N LEU A 102 1.23 -7.05 -12.77
CA LEU A 102 2.07 -8.25 -12.70
C LEU A 102 2.92 -8.49 -13.96
N PRO A 103 2.39 -8.42 -15.19
CA PRO A 103 3.21 -8.56 -16.40
C PRO A 103 4.36 -7.55 -16.46
N LYS A 104 4.12 -6.30 -16.04
CA LYS A 104 5.13 -5.23 -16.02
C LYS A 104 6.16 -5.41 -14.93
N ILE A 105 5.73 -5.92 -13.78
CA ILE A 105 6.65 -6.33 -12.71
C ILE A 105 7.58 -7.41 -13.24
N LEU A 106 7.05 -8.50 -13.81
CA LEU A 106 7.86 -9.59 -14.35
C LEU A 106 8.85 -9.11 -15.42
N GLU A 107 8.42 -8.24 -16.34
CA GLU A 107 9.27 -7.61 -17.34
C GLU A 107 10.46 -6.85 -16.71
N MET A 108 10.25 -6.12 -15.60
CA MET A 108 11.32 -5.42 -14.90
C MET A 108 12.33 -6.36 -14.23
N TYR A 109 11.89 -7.51 -13.72
CA TYR A 109 12.77 -8.52 -13.12
C TYR A 109 13.66 -9.21 -14.16
N GLU A 110 13.37 -9.09 -15.46
CA GLU A 110 14.25 -9.59 -16.52
C GLU A 110 15.52 -8.75 -16.71
N ASP A 111 15.56 -7.51 -16.20
CA ASP A 111 16.74 -6.64 -16.25
C ASP A 111 17.92 -7.24 -15.49
N SER A 112 19.11 -7.15 -16.09
CA SER A 112 20.33 -7.77 -15.54
C SER A 112 20.70 -7.24 -14.17
N ALA A 113 20.48 -5.95 -13.88
CA ALA A 113 20.77 -5.39 -12.57
C ALA A 113 19.78 -5.90 -11.51
N CYS A 114 18.51 -6.12 -11.89
CA CYS A 114 17.52 -6.72 -11.01
C CYS A 114 17.89 -8.18 -10.70
N LYS A 115 18.26 -8.97 -11.71
CA LYS A 115 18.74 -10.36 -11.53
C LYS A 115 20.00 -10.45 -10.67
N GLU A 116 20.86 -9.44 -10.72
CA GLU A 116 22.10 -9.41 -9.95
C GLU A 116 21.88 -9.03 -8.47
N PHE A 117 20.96 -8.11 -8.19
CA PHE A 117 20.86 -7.47 -6.88
C PHE A 117 19.55 -7.66 -6.13
N LEU A 118 18.48 -8.14 -6.77
CA LEU A 118 17.19 -8.37 -6.12
C LEU A 118 16.97 -9.86 -5.90
N GLU A 119 16.25 -10.19 -4.83
CA GLU A 119 15.74 -11.54 -4.66
C GLU A 119 14.74 -11.86 -5.77
N PRO A 120 14.80 -13.07 -6.36
CA PRO A 120 13.87 -13.46 -7.41
C PRO A 120 12.46 -13.55 -6.86
N LEU A 121 11.48 -13.17 -7.67
CA LEU A 121 10.09 -13.41 -7.33
C LEU A 121 9.82 -14.92 -7.20
N PRO A 122 8.93 -15.34 -6.27
CA PRO A 122 8.48 -16.71 -6.21
C PRO A 122 8.00 -17.16 -7.59
N PRO A 123 8.46 -18.33 -8.09
CA PRO A 123 8.10 -18.78 -9.42
C PRO A 123 6.60 -19.06 -9.48
N LEU A 124 5.92 -18.37 -10.40
CA LEU A 124 4.50 -18.62 -10.64
C LEU A 124 4.31 -20.02 -11.19
N ASN A 125 3.22 -20.69 -10.78
CA ASN A 125 2.85 -22.03 -11.25
C ASN A 125 3.87 -23.14 -10.93
N SER A 126 4.68 -23.00 -9.87
CA SER A 126 5.63 -24.05 -9.42
C SER A 126 5.12 -24.84 -8.20
N PRO A 127 5.28 -26.18 -8.15
CA PRO A 127 4.96 -27.00 -6.97
C PRO A 127 5.90 -26.74 -5.77
N PRO A 128 5.50 -27.05 -4.53
CA PRO A 128 4.24 -27.70 -4.11
C PRO A 128 3.05 -26.73 -3.92
N ASP A 129 3.33 -25.44 -3.75
CA ASP A 129 2.34 -24.42 -3.42
C ASP A 129 2.04 -23.55 -4.63
N TYR A 130 1.27 -24.07 -5.60
CA TYR A 130 0.87 -23.33 -6.81
C TYR A 130 0.34 -21.92 -6.47
N ILE A 131 1.20 -20.91 -6.62
CA ILE A 131 0.85 -19.50 -6.59
C ILE A 131 0.45 -19.12 -8.02
N THR A 132 -0.86 -19.00 -8.25
CA THR A 132 -1.39 -18.38 -9.46
C THR A 132 -1.25 -16.85 -9.38
N PRO A 133 -1.30 -16.10 -10.49
CA PRO A 133 -1.37 -14.64 -10.47
C PRO A 133 -2.41 -14.07 -9.51
N GLU A 134 -3.59 -14.69 -9.48
CA GLU A 134 -4.71 -14.28 -8.63
C GLU A 134 -4.39 -14.52 -7.16
N ARG A 135 -3.84 -15.70 -6.82
CA ARG A 135 -3.42 -16.00 -5.45
C ARG A 135 -2.29 -15.10 -4.97
N ARG A 136 -1.33 -14.76 -5.85
CA ARG A 136 -0.29 -13.77 -5.54
C ARG A 136 -0.92 -12.43 -5.21
N TYR A 137 -1.82 -11.95 -6.06
CA TYR A 137 -2.48 -10.66 -5.86
C TYR A 137 -3.28 -10.63 -4.55
N GLU A 138 -4.06 -11.67 -4.26
CA GLU A 138 -4.79 -11.78 -2.99
C GLU A 138 -3.83 -11.76 -1.79
N SER A 139 -2.69 -12.44 -1.86
CA SER A 139 -1.67 -12.39 -0.80
C SER A 139 -1.08 -10.98 -0.63
N VAL A 140 -0.78 -10.27 -1.72
CA VAL A 140 -0.28 -8.89 -1.68
C VAL A 140 -1.32 -7.95 -1.07
N LYS A 141 -2.57 -8.05 -1.52
CA LYS A 141 -3.70 -7.28 -1.02
C LYS A 141 -3.95 -7.53 0.47
N ASN A 142 -3.95 -8.78 0.91
CA ASN A 142 -4.10 -9.13 2.33
C ASN A 142 -2.91 -8.61 3.15
N GLY A 143 -1.70 -8.55 2.57
CA GLY A 143 -0.54 -7.90 3.17
C GLY A 143 -0.81 -6.42 3.47
N TYR A 144 -1.32 -5.65 2.50
CA TYR A 144 -1.71 -4.25 2.73
C TYR A 144 -2.81 -4.11 3.78
N MET A 145 -3.79 -5.01 3.80
CA MET A 145 -4.87 -4.98 4.79
C MET A 145 -4.39 -5.25 6.22
N LEU A 146 -3.34 -6.06 6.38
CA LEU A 146 -2.84 -6.48 7.69
C LEU A 146 -1.76 -5.54 8.23
N PHE A 147 -0.86 -5.09 7.35
CA PHE A 147 0.33 -4.34 7.73
C PHE A 147 0.25 -2.85 7.37
N GLU A 148 -0.66 -2.45 6.48
CA GLU A 148 -0.79 -1.08 5.94
C GLU A 148 0.46 -0.59 5.19
N TYR A 149 1.42 -1.49 4.97
CA TYR A 149 2.60 -1.31 4.14
C TYR A 149 2.91 -2.55 3.30
N GLY A 150 3.72 -2.35 2.26
CA GLY A 150 4.17 -3.40 1.35
C GLY A 150 4.98 -2.82 0.21
N MET A 151 5.04 -3.53 -0.92
CA MET A 151 5.73 -3.07 -2.13
C MET A 151 4.77 -2.40 -3.11
N TRP A 152 4.75 -1.07 -3.12
CA TRP A 152 3.91 -0.25 -3.98
C TRP A 152 4.48 -0.07 -5.40
N ILE A 153 3.60 0.34 -6.30
CA ILE A 153 3.87 0.69 -7.69
C ILE A 153 4.17 2.18 -7.81
N ILE A 154 5.18 2.49 -8.62
CA ILE A 154 5.45 3.86 -9.08
C ILE A 154 4.85 3.99 -10.48
N GLU A 155 3.83 4.82 -10.62
CA GLU A 155 3.11 5.03 -11.87
C GLU A 155 3.22 6.50 -12.31
N LEU A 156 3.61 6.74 -13.56
CA LEU A 156 3.59 8.09 -14.12
C LEU A 156 2.15 8.60 -14.25
N LYS A 157 1.92 9.84 -13.81
CA LYS A 157 0.64 10.52 -13.98
C LYS A 157 0.30 10.69 -15.46
N GLU A 158 1.32 10.96 -16.27
CA GLU A 158 1.18 10.97 -17.73
C GLU A 158 1.16 9.54 -18.27
N GLY A 159 0.02 9.14 -18.82
CA GLY A 159 -0.14 7.87 -19.53
C GLY A 159 -0.31 6.63 -18.64
N GLY A 160 -0.26 6.76 -17.31
CA GLY A 160 -0.50 5.64 -16.38
C GLY A 160 0.57 4.54 -16.45
N GLU A 161 1.79 4.91 -16.81
CA GLU A 161 2.86 3.95 -17.06
C GLU A 161 3.54 3.50 -15.76
N VAL A 162 3.58 2.18 -15.52
CA VAL A 162 4.37 1.58 -14.44
C VAL A 162 5.87 1.71 -14.74
N ILE A 163 6.57 2.43 -13.87
CA ILE A 163 8.00 2.72 -14.01
C ILE A 163 8.87 2.14 -12.90
N GLY A 164 8.27 1.53 -11.88
CA GLY A 164 9.03 0.94 -10.79
C GLY A 164 8.19 0.41 -9.65
N ARG A 165 8.89 -0.06 -8.62
CA ARG A 165 8.34 -0.47 -7.34
C ARG A 165 9.15 0.15 -6.22
N VAL A 166 8.51 0.47 -5.10
CA VAL A 166 9.16 0.95 -3.89
C VAL A 166 8.31 0.54 -2.70
N GLY A 167 8.94 0.26 -1.56
CA GLY A 167 8.20 0.00 -0.36
C GLY A 167 9.01 -0.80 0.64
N PHE A 168 8.29 -1.54 1.48
CA PHE A 168 8.86 -2.18 2.64
C PHE A 168 8.53 -3.65 2.69
N GLU A 169 9.53 -4.43 3.08
CA GLU A 169 9.40 -5.84 3.38
C GLU A 169 9.67 -6.04 4.88
N TYR A 170 9.04 -7.05 5.47
CA TYR A 170 9.30 -7.42 6.85
C TYR A 170 10.78 -7.78 7.04
N PHE A 171 11.41 -7.25 8.09
CA PHE A 171 12.78 -7.59 8.47
C PHE A 171 12.81 -8.28 9.83
N ASP A 172 12.23 -7.65 10.86
CA ASP A 172 11.96 -8.24 12.17
C ASP A 172 10.74 -7.57 12.84
N GLU A 173 10.40 -7.97 14.06
CA GLU A 173 9.23 -7.48 14.80
C GLU A 173 9.14 -5.95 14.95
N SER A 174 10.28 -5.26 14.88
CA SER A 174 10.37 -3.81 15.07
C SER A 174 10.99 -3.07 13.88
N THR A 175 11.24 -3.78 12.78
CA THR A 175 12.06 -3.28 11.68
C THR A 175 11.50 -3.73 10.33
N VAL A 176 11.51 -2.80 9.39
CA VAL A 176 11.20 -3.06 7.98
C VAL A 176 12.38 -2.71 7.09
N SER A 177 12.51 -3.45 5.98
CA SER A 177 13.54 -3.22 4.97
C SER A 177 12.97 -2.47 3.77
N LEU A 178 13.53 -1.31 3.46
CA LEU A 178 13.24 -0.53 2.27
C LEU A 178 13.80 -1.24 1.03
N GLY A 179 12.93 -1.55 0.08
CA GLY A 179 13.25 -2.04 -1.25
C GLY A 179 12.79 -1.06 -2.33
N PHE A 180 13.54 -0.97 -3.44
CA PHE A 180 13.11 -0.21 -4.61
C PHE A 180 13.71 -0.75 -5.91
N MET A 181 12.98 -0.52 -7.00
CA MET A 181 13.38 -0.88 -8.35
C MET A 181 12.79 0.14 -9.33
N ILE A 182 13.61 0.65 -10.24
CA ILE A 182 13.15 1.52 -11.34
C ILE A 182 13.47 0.82 -12.67
N ARG A 183 12.49 0.85 -13.57
CA ARG A 183 12.61 0.34 -14.93
C ARG A 183 13.79 0.98 -15.65
N LYS A 184 14.53 0.18 -16.42
CA LYS A 184 15.84 0.52 -16.97
C LYS A 184 15.90 1.87 -17.70
N ASP A 185 14.92 2.13 -18.57
CA ASP A 185 14.77 3.34 -19.39
C ASP A 185 14.33 4.59 -18.60
N LYS A 186 13.94 4.43 -17.33
CA LYS A 186 13.49 5.51 -16.44
C LYS A 186 14.51 5.82 -15.32
N ARG A 187 15.63 5.11 -15.27
CA ARG A 187 16.71 5.37 -14.30
C ARG A 187 17.40 6.72 -14.53
N LYS A 188 18.09 7.22 -13.52
CA LYS A 188 18.84 8.50 -13.53
C LYS A 188 17.97 9.77 -13.72
N LYS A 189 16.66 9.66 -13.59
CA LYS A 189 15.70 10.78 -13.63
C LYS A 189 15.23 11.27 -12.26
N GLY A 190 15.81 10.73 -11.18
CA GLY A 190 15.44 11.10 -9.80
C GLY A 190 14.23 10.36 -9.22
N TYR A 191 13.51 9.55 -10.00
CA TYR A 191 12.30 8.85 -9.54
C TYR A 191 12.52 7.98 -8.30
N ALA A 192 13.55 7.13 -8.26
CA ALA A 192 13.83 6.31 -7.08
C ALA A 192 14.03 7.15 -5.81
N PHE A 193 14.70 8.31 -5.93
CA PHE A 193 14.96 9.16 -4.78
C PHE A 193 13.66 9.77 -4.24
N LYS A 194 12.87 10.40 -5.11
CA LYS A 194 11.57 10.98 -4.77
C LYS A 194 10.60 9.92 -4.22
N ALA A 195 10.59 8.73 -4.81
CA ALA A 195 9.71 7.64 -4.41
C ALA A 195 10.08 7.07 -3.04
N CYS A 196 11.37 6.82 -2.78
CA CYS A 196 11.83 6.37 -1.48
C CYS A 196 11.55 7.41 -0.37
N LEU A 197 11.73 8.70 -0.66
CA LEU A 197 11.40 9.76 0.32
C LEU A 197 9.92 9.73 0.70
N ASN A 198 9.02 9.68 -0.29
CA ASN A 198 7.58 9.56 -0.03
C ASN A 198 7.24 8.34 0.82
N CYS A 199 7.78 7.17 0.49
CA CYS A 199 7.57 5.94 1.25
C CYS A 199 8.11 6.02 2.69
N ILE A 200 9.30 6.59 2.89
CA ILE A 200 9.87 6.78 4.24
C ILE A 200 8.99 7.73 5.06
N THR A 201 8.56 8.85 4.47
CA THR A 201 7.65 9.79 5.12
C THR A 201 6.33 9.12 5.50
N TYR A 202 5.72 8.37 4.58
CA TYR A 202 4.52 7.59 4.84
C TYR A 202 4.70 6.64 6.02
N MET A 203 5.78 5.85 6.04
CA MET A 203 6.05 4.93 7.15
C MET A 203 6.26 5.64 8.47
N LYS A 204 6.93 6.79 8.49
CA LYS A 204 7.15 7.51 9.75
C LYS A 204 5.91 8.20 10.29
N VAL A 205 4.93 8.48 9.45
CA VAL A 205 3.63 9.01 9.89
C VAL A 205 2.73 7.88 10.42
N ASN A 206 2.63 6.77 9.68
CA ASN A 206 1.65 5.72 9.99
C ASN A 206 2.21 4.61 10.91
N HIS A 207 3.53 4.39 10.89
CA HIS A 207 4.22 3.39 11.70
C HIS A 207 5.48 4.00 12.37
N PRO A 208 5.33 5.06 13.19
CA PRO A 208 6.46 5.76 13.82
C PRO A 208 7.32 4.84 14.71
N GLU A 209 6.75 3.76 15.22
CA GLU A 209 7.41 2.73 16.03
C GLU A 209 8.39 1.86 15.24
N LEU A 210 8.19 1.71 13.92
CA LEU A 210 9.03 0.84 13.10
C LEU A 210 10.35 1.51 12.70
N LYS A 211 11.43 0.77 12.88
CA LYS A 211 12.75 1.12 12.34
C LYS A 211 12.79 0.79 10.85
N ILE A 212 13.52 1.61 10.10
CA ILE A 212 13.69 1.40 8.66
C ILE A 212 15.16 1.09 8.41
N VAL A 213 15.41 -0.05 7.76
CA VAL A 213 16.73 -0.41 7.24
C VAL A 213 16.69 -0.47 5.72
N ALA A 214 17.84 -0.39 5.07
CA ALA A 214 18.00 -0.76 3.66
C ALA A 214 19.21 -1.68 3.51
N LYS A 215 18.96 -2.92 3.09
CA LYS A 215 20.01 -3.87 2.75
C LYS A 215 20.52 -3.58 1.34
N VAL A 216 21.84 -3.55 1.17
CA VAL A 216 22.43 -3.28 -0.14
C VAL A 216 23.78 -3.96 -0.29
N SER A 217 23.99 -4.66 -1.41
CA SER A 217 25.31 -5.22 -1.73
C SER A 217 26.31 -4.09 -1.96
N LYS A 218 27.55 -4.26 -1.47
CA LYS A 218 28.66 -3.33 -1.73
C LYS A 218 28.95 -3.13 -3.23
N LYS A 219 28.53 -4.07 -4.09
CA LYS A 219 28.68 -4.00 -5.55
C LYS A 219 27.59 -3.15 -6.21
N ASN A 220 26.47 -2.93 -5.54
CA ASN A 220 25.37 -2.11 -6.06
C ASN A 220 25.64 -0.62 -5.82
N ILE A 221 26.61 -0.07 -6.56
CA ILE A 221 27.05 1.32 -6.44
C ILE A 221 25.91 2.32 -6.69
N ALA A 222 24.96 1.97 -7.56
CA ALA A 222 23.81 2.82 -7.86
C ALA A 222 22.89 2.98 -6.64
N SER A 223 22.49 1.87 -6.00
CA SER A 223 21.65 1.93 -4.80
C SER A 223 22.39 2.53 -3.61
N LEU A 224 23.68 2.24 -3.43
CA LEU A 224 24.51 2.87 -2.40
C LEU A 224 24.51 4.40 -2.53
N GLY A 225 24.78 4.92 -3.73
CA GLY A 225 24.80 6.37 -3.96
C GLY A 225 23.45 7.03 -3.71
N LEU A 226 22.35 6.33 -3.99
CA LEU A 226 21.01 6.82 -3.67
C LEU A 226 20.74 6.81 -2.17
N LEU A 227 21.04 5.71 -1.48
CA LEU A 227 20.83 5.57 -0.03
C LEU A 227 21.66 6.58 0.75
N THR A 228 22.91 6.85 0.35
CA THR A 228 23.73 7.92 0.94
C THR A 228 23.05 9.29 0.82
N LYS A 229 22.46 9.62 -0.33
CA LYS A 229 21.71 10.88 -0.49
C LYS A 229 20.50 10.96 0.44
N ILE A 230 19.76 9.85 0.57
CA ILE A 230 18.60 9.79 1.47
C ILE A 230 19.03 9.95 2.92
N THR A 231 20.05 9.23 3.39
CA THR A 231 20.54 9.33 4.77
C THR A 231 21.07 10.72 5.09
N ASN A 232 21.68 11.42 4.13
CA ASN A 232 22.11 12.81 4.32
C ASN A 232 20.92 13.78 4.45
N MET A 233 19.81 13.51 3.73
CA MET A 233 18.60 14.35 3.78
C MET A 233 17.73 14.04 5.00
N LEU A 234 17.69 12.78 5.43
CA LEU A 234 16.91 12.31 6.58
C LEU A 234 17.82 11.56 7.58
N PRO A 235 18.72 12.25 8.29
CA PRO A 235 19.64 11.60 9.23
C PRO A 235 18.88 10.87 10.33
N GLY A 236 19.23 9.59 10.56
CA GLY A 236 18.63 8.75 11.61
C GLY A 236 17.26 8.15 11.27
N TYR A 237 16.69 8.46 10.10
CA TYR A 237 15.40 7.87 9.67
C TYR A 237 15.56 6.49 9.04
N ILE A 238 16.74 6.21 8.49
CA ILE A 238 17.08 4.95 7.81
C ILE A 238 18.51 4.52 8.13
N GLU A 239 18.68 3.23 8.42
CA GLU A 239 19.99 2.59 8.57
C GLU A 239 20.36 1.78 7.32
N VAL A 240 21.56 1.97 6.80
CA VAL A 240 22.03 1.26 5.59
C VAL A 240 22.92 0.09 6.00
N LEU A 241 22.46 -1.12 5.67
CA LEU A 241 23.16 -2.38 5.96
C LEU A 241 23.90 -2.84 4.71
N VAL A 242 25.21 -2.65 4.67
CA VAL A 242 26.04 -3.00 3.50
C VAL A 242 26.49 -4.45 3.57
N GLU A 243 26.04 -5.25 2.60
CA GLU A 243 26.38 -6.67 2.47
C GLU A 243 27.61 -6.91 1.59
N LYS A 244 28.24 -8.07 1.78
CA LYS A 244 29.53 -8.42 1.15
C LYS A 244 29.46 -8.64 -0.36
#